data_AF-A0A7K4IM37-F1
#
_entry.id   AF-A0A7K4IM37-F1
#
_cell.length_a   1.000
_cell.length_b   1.000
_cell.length_c   1.000
_cell.angle_alpha   90.00
_cell.angle_beta   90.00
_cell.angle_gamma   90.00
#
_symmetry.space_group_name_H-M   'P 1'
#
loop_
_entity.id
_entity.type
_entity.pdbx_description
1 polymer ?
#
loop_
_entity_poly.entity_id
_entity_poly.type
_entity_poly.pdbx_seq_one_letter_code
_entity_poly.pdbx_strand_id
1 'polypeptide(L)'
;AMGGFNIIAVVIAEDRNTLESISVEKCSLRSSEGIRRSEFYPIGNIHYSQFLPVREYLARKEMTHTPCNVDCITCNRYKTEKCVGCPATTYYRGIL
;
A
#
# COMPACT_ATOMS: atom_id res chain seq x y z
N ALA A 1 16.81 -16.08 -7.22
CA ALA A 1 17.51 -15.00 -7.93
C ALA A 1 17.14 -13.61 -7.36
N MET A 2 17.19 -13.42 -6.04
CA MET A 2 16.86 -12.12 -5.40
C MET A 2 18.04 -11.14 -5.40
N GLY A 3 19.26 -11.61 -5.68
CA GLY A 3 20.48 -10.78 -5.69
C GLY A 3 20.52 -9.69 -6.77
N GLY A 4 19.56 -9.66 -7.70
CA GLY A 4 19.41 -8.58 -8.68
C GLY A 4 18.57 -7.39 -8.19
N PHE A 5 18.01 -7.45 -6.99
CA PHE A 5 17.21 -6.39 -6.39
C PHE A 5 17.97 -5.74 -5.24
N ASN A 6 17.90 -4.41 -5.16
CA ASN A 6 18.51 -3.62 -4.09
C ASN A 6 17.54 -3.33 -2.93
N ILE A 7 16.24 -3.57 -3.11
CA ILE A 7 15.19 -3.33 -2.12
C ILE A 7 14.20 -4.49 -2.13
N ILE A 8 13.83 -4.97 -0.93
CA ILE A 8 12.71 -5.87 -0.70
C ILE A 8 11.76 -5.16 0.25
N ALA A 9 10.48 -5.07 -0.12
CA ALA A 9 9.43 -4.50 0.70
C ALA A 9 8.32 -5.52 0.91
N VAL A 10 7.90 -5.68 2.17
CA VAL A 10 6.69 -6.44 2.51
C VAL A 10 5.57 -5.43 2.63
N VAL A 11 4.55 -5.57 1.78
CA VAL A 11 3.39 -4.69 1.76
C VAL A 11 2.21 -5.43 2.39
N ILE A 12 1.59 -4.79 3.37
CA ILE A 12 0.43 -5.31 4.10
C ILE A 12 -0.74 -4.38 3.81
N ALA A 13 -1.92 -4.96 3.63
CA ALA A 13 -3.17 -4.22 3.46
C ALA A 13 -4.26 -4.87 4.31
N GLU A 14 -5.32 -4.10 4.55
CA GLU A 14 -6.49 -4.46 5.34
C GLU A 14 -7.28 -5.60 4.70
N ASP A 15 -7.34 -5.61 3.37
CA ASP A 15 -7.99 -6.64 2.58
C ASP A 15 -7.32 -6.83 1.21
N ARG A 16 -7.79 -7.83 0.48
CA ARG A 16 -7.29 -8.17 -0.86
C ARG A 16 -7.51 -7.05 -1.89
N ASN A 17 -8.66 -6.37 -1.85
CA ASN A 17 -8.96 -5.30 -2.80
C ASN A 17 -8.00 -4.12 -2.61
N THR A 18 -7.72 -3.76 -1.36
CA THR A 18 -6.77 -2.71 -1.00
C THR A 18 -5.35 -3.13 -1.37
N LEU A 19 -4.96 -4.40 -1.10
CA LEU A 19 -3.66 -4.95 -1.54
C LEU A 19 -3.48 -4.85 -3.06
N GLU A 20 -4.49 -5.26 -3.84
CA GLU A 20 -4.47 -5.16 -5.29
C GLU A 20 -4.37 -3.70 -5.74
N SER A 21 -5.11 -2.80 -5.10
CA SER A 21 -5.10 -1.37 -5.41
C SER A 21 -3.72 -0.76 -5.19
N ILE A 22 -3.10 -0.96 -4.03
CA ILE A 22 -1.75 -0.42 -3.72
C ILE A 22 -0.63 -1.15 -4.48
N SER A 23 -0.93 -2.24 -5.18
CA SER A 23 0.06 -2.98 -5.98
C SER A 23 0.04 -2.60 -7.46
N VAL A 24 -1.12 -2.18 -7.98
CA VAL A 24 -1.36 -1.97 -9.43
C VAL A 24 -1.62 -0.52 -9.80
N GLU A 25 -2.25 0.26 -8.92
CA GLU A 25 -2.60 1.66 -9.21
C GLU A 25 -1.39 2.59 -9.07
N LYS A 26 -1.58 3.87 -9.44
CA LYS A 26 -0.53 4.91 -9.39
C LYS A 26 0.14 5.07 -8.02
N CYS A 27 -0.56 4.73 -6.93
CA CYS A 27 0.00 4.78 -5.57
C CYS A 27 0.95 3.61 -5.26
N SER A 28 1.12 2.66 -6.18
CA SER A 28 2.03 1.54 -6.03
C SER A 28 3.48 1.99 -5.94
N LEU A 29 4.22 1.34 -5.03
CA LEU A 29 5.67 1.53 -4.92
C LEU A 29 6.33 1.38 -6.29
N ARG A 30 5.84 0.46 -7.13
CA ARG A 30 6.35 0.17 -8.47
C ARG A 30 6.29 1.36 -9.44
N SER A 31 5.41 2.33 -9.18
CA SER A 31 5.25 3.55 -9.96
C SER A 31 6.15 4.69 -9.47
N SER A 32 6.93 4.47 -8.41
CA SER A 32 7.84 5.49 -7.86
C SER A 32 8.99 5.78 -8.82
N GLU A 33 9.37 7.05 -8.89
CA GLU A 33 10.50 7.50 -9.69
C GLU A 33 11.78 6.73 -9.31
N GLY A 34 12.56 6.34 -10.32
CA GLY A 34 13.79 5.57 -10.12
C GLY A 34 13.61 4.05 -10.05
N ILE A 35 12.39 3.52 -9.90
CA ILE A 35 12.17 2.07 -9.97
C ILE A 35 12.19 1.61 -11.44
N ARG A 36 13.28 0.91 -11.80
CA ARG A 36 13.47 0.36 -13.16
C ARG A 36 12.94 -1.06 -13.33
N ARG A 37 12.96 -1.85 -12.24
CA ARG A 37 12.51 -3.24 -12.21
C ARG A 37 11.83 -3.49 -10.87
N SER A 38 10.67 -4.13 -10.91
CA SER A 38 9.95 -4.58 -9.73
C SER A 38 9.32 -5.93 -10.01
N GLU A 39 9.30 -6.77 -8.98
CA GLU A 39 8.59 -8.04 -8.98
C GLU A 39 7.61 -8.04 -7.81
N PHE A 40 6.38 -8.50 -8.07
CA PHE A 40 5.31 -8.55 -7.08
C PHE A 40 4.97 -10.01 -6.80
N TYR A 41 5.11 -10.41 -5.54
CA TYR A 41 4.89 -11.77 -5.07
C TYR A 41 3.73 -11.77 -4.07
N PRO A 42 2.48 -12.01 -4.51
CA PRO A 42 1.35 -12.09 -3.60
C PRO A 42 1.49 -13.32 -2.69
N ILE A 43 1.33 -13.12 -1.39
CA ILE A 43 1.39 -14.19 -0.40
C ILE A 43 0.01 -14.87 -0.35
N GLY A 44 -0.05 -16.13 -0.79
CA GLY A 44 -1.31 -16.87 -0.87
C GLY A 44 -1.75 -17.50 0.46
N ASN A 45 -0.82 -18.10 1.21
CA ASN A 45 -1.09 -18.78 2.47
C ASN A 45 -0.07 -18.37 3.54
N ILE A 46 -0.55 -18.15 4.77
CA ILE A 46 0.28 -17.81 5.92
C ILE A 46 0.33 -19.04 6.83
N HIS A 47 1.49 -19.68 6.93
CA HIS A 47 1.64 -20.94 7.67
C HIS A 47 1.95 -20.74 9.16
N TYR A 48 2.53 -19.60 9.52
CA TYR A 48 2.85 -19.24 10.91
C TYR A 48 2.56 -17.76 11.12
N SER A 49 1.80 -17.41 12.14
CA SER A 49 1.61 -16.02 12.57
C SER A 49 1.62 -15.95 14.08
N GLN A 50 2.55 -15.16 14.62
CA GLN A 50 2.31 -14.46 15.88
C GLN A 50 2.59 -12.99 15.57
N PHE A 51 1.59 -12.31 15.03
CA PHE A 51 1.44 -10.85 14.95
C PHE A 51 2.70 -10.06 14.55
N LEU A 52 2.69 -9.46 13.35
CA LEU A 52 3.70 -8.47 12.98
C LEU A 52 3.45 -7.17 13.78
N PRO A 53 4.39 -6.69 14.60
CA PRO A 53 4.23 -5.41 15.28
C PRO A 53 4.27 -4.28 14.26
N VAL A 54 3.11 -3.70 13.96
CA VAL A 54 2.99 -2.54 13.07
C VAL A 54 3.02 -1.27 13.93
N ARG A 55 3.75 -0.25 13.46
CA ARG A 55 3.82 1.06 14.13
C ARG A 55 2.61 1.92 13.75
N GLU A 56 1.43 1.55 14.25
CA GLU A 56 0.16 2.22 13.94
C GLU A 56 0.19 3.74 14.19
N TYR A 57 0.95 4.20 15.18
CA TYR A 57 1.12 5.62 15.50
C TYR A 57 1.74 6.46 14.35
N LEU A 58 2.30 5.82 13.32
CA LEU A 58 2.79 6.49 12.11
C LEU A 58 1.67 6.80 11.10
N ALA A 59 0.52 6.15 11.23
CA ALA A 59 -0.64 6.35 10.37
C ALA A 59 -1.60 7.39 10.97
N ARG A 60 -1.11 8.63 11.10
CA ARG A 60 -1.77 9.71 11.86
C ARG A 60 -3.05 10.27 11.23
N LYS A 61 -3.43 9.88 10.00
CA LYS A 61 -4.60 10.40 9.25
C LYS A 61 -4.72 11.94 9.22
N GLU A 62 -3.63 12.66 9.42
CA GLU A 62 -3.61 14.13 9.56
C GLU A 62 -3.29 14.85 8.25
N MET A 63 -2.67 14.15 7.28
CA MET A 63 -2.22 14.81 6.05
C MET A 63 -3.39 15.09 5.11
N THR A 64 -3.36 16.22 4.43
CA THR A 64 -4.30 16.52 3.33
C THR A 64 -3.81 15.95 1.99
N HIS A 65 -2.50 15.77 1.85
CA HIS A 65 -1.87 15.20 0.67
C HIS A 65 -1.20 13.86 1.00
N THR A 66 -1.21 12.93 0.05
CA THR A 66 -0.56 11.63 0.23
C THR A 66 0.96 11.78 0.11
N PRO A 67 1.75 10.97 0.84
CA PRO A 67 3.22 10.99 0.75
C PRO A 67 3.73 10.53 -0.62
N CYS A 68 2.94 9.73 -1.37
CA CYS A 68 3.27 9.31 -2.73
C CYS A 68 2.84 10.32 -3.81
N ASN A 69 2.30 11.48 -3.42
CA ASN A 69 1.83 12.54 -4.32
C ASN A 69 0.71 12.11 -5.29
N VAL A 70 -0.01 11.03 -4.96
CA VAL A 70 -1.18 10.55 -5.69
C VAL A 70 -2.44 11.01 -4.99
N ASP A 71 -3.34 11.67 -5.71
CA ASP A 71 -4.64 12.06 -5.16
C ASP A 71 -5.59 10.86 -5.12
N CYS A 72 -5.80 10.30 -3.92
CA CYS A 72 -6.74 9.19 -3.72
C CYS A 72 -8.18 9.58 -4.05
N ILE A 73 -8.60 10.83 -3.89
CA ILE A 73 -9.99 11.26 -4.11
C ILE A 73 -10.39 11.10 -5.57
N THR A 74 -9.44 11.32 -6.49
CA THR A 74 -9.66 11.16 -7.94
C THR A 74 -9.49 9.72 -8.43
N CYS A 75 -8.88 8.84 -7.64
CA CYS A 75 -8.62 7.44 -8.00
C CYS A 75 -9.92 6.62 -8.14
N ASN A 76 -10.04 5.88 -9.25
CA ASN A 76 -11.22 5.07 -9.53
C ASN A 76 -11.45 3.95 -8.50
N ARG A 77 -10.38 3.31 -8.01
CA ARG A 77 -10.52 2.23 -7.01
C ARG A 77 -10.98 2.74 -5.65
N TYR A 78 -10.57 3.94 -5.27
CA TYR A 78 -11.08 4.61 -4.07
C TYR A 78 -12.56 4.99 -4.24
N LYS A 79 -12.94 5.58 -5.39
CA LYS A 79 -14.34 5.94 -5.69
C LYS A 79 -15.28 4.73 -5.72
N THR A 80 -14.80 3.58 -6.18
CA THR A 80 -15.56 2.33 -6.27
C THR A 80 -15.43 1.45 -5.02
N GLU A 81 -14.91 2.00 -3.91
CA GLU A 81 -14.80 1.34 -2.61
C GLU A 81 -13.95 0.05 -2.63
N LYS A 82 -13.03 -0.06 -3.59
CA LYS A 82 -12.05 -1.15 -3.69
C LYS A 82 -10.72 -0.82 -3.00
N CYS A 83 -10.61 0.36 -2.41
CA CYS A 83 -9.45 0.83 -1.67
C CYS A 83 -9.94 1.78 -0.59
N VAL A 84 -9.42 1.62 0.63
CA VAL A 84 -9.76 2.47 1.77
C VAL A 84 -9.03 3.82 1.79
N GLY A 85 -8.12 4.07 0.84
CA GLY A 85 -7.34 5.32 0.76
C GLY A 85 -5.99 5.21 1.45
N CYS A 86 -5.24 6.33 1.51
CA CYS A 86 -3.90 6.35 2.10
C CYS A 86 -3.98 6.58 3.62
N PRO A 87 -3.42 5.70 4.48
CA PRO A 87 -3.53 5.83 5.94
C PRO A 87 -2.84 7.09 6.52
N ALA A 88 -2.03 7.77 5.72
CA ALA A 88 -1.43 9.05 6.09
C ALA A 88 -2.43 10.22 6.04
N THR A 89 -3.54 10.09 5.32
CA THR A 89 -4.44 11.21 5.02
C THR A 89 -5.79 11.14 5.71
N THR A 90 -6.46 12.30 5.79
CA THR A 90 -7.84 12.44 6.31
C THR A 90 -8.89 11.71 5.47
N TYR A 91 -8.53 11.31 4.24
CA TYR A 91 -9.41 10.58 3.32
C TYR A 91 -9.40 9.07 3.54
N TYR A 92 -8.61 8.56 4.48
CA TYR A 92 -8.58 7.15 4.80
C TYR A 92 -9.86 6.70 5.49
N ARG A 93 -10.51 5.68 4.93
CA ARG A 93 -11.79 5.11 5.38
C ARG A 93 -11.63 3.82 6.21
N GLY A 94 -10.41 3.31 6.32
CA GLY A 94 -10.13 2.08 7.04
C GLY A 94 -10.04 2.26 8.56
N ILE A 95 -9.94 1.13 9.25
CA ILE A 95 -9.77 1.04 10.70
C ILE A 95 -8.29 0.72 10.94
N LEU A 96 -7.65 1.50 11.81
CA LEU A 96 -6.33 1.23 12.38
C LEU A 96 -6.55 0.81 13.82
#